data_AF-A0A355IQQ3-F1
#
_entry.id   AF-A0A355IQQ3-F1
#
_cell.length_a   1.000
_cell.length_b   1.000
_cell.length_c   1.000
_cell.angle_alpha   90.00
_cell.angle_beta   90.00
_cell.angle_gamma   90.00
#
_symmetry.space_group_name_H-M   'P 1'
#
loop_
_entity.id
_entity.type
_entity.pdbx_description
1 polymer ?
#
loop_
_entity_poly.entity_id
_entity_poly.type
_entity_poly.pdbx_seq_one_letter_code
_entity_poly.pdbx_strand_id
1 'polypeptide(L)'
;MGYSYSFSCSKCGYNQQLYEGWRFMDHDHTVRECLKSPLIKLHHMTRKKIIELSKTNKNLHIKTEYRIFRCHNCSQISDKLVVQVFSDDQLLHETKFRCATCQTGLKHTNIHSLKYAICPKCKSNKFRKEKELVLWN
;
A
#
# COMPACT_ATOMS: atom_id res chain seq x y z
N MET A 1 -7.16 0.22 -13.00
CA MET A 1 -8.33 0.11 -12.12
C MET A 1 -7.98 0.39 -10.67
N GLY A 2 -8.85 1.11 -9.97
CA GLY A 2 -8.71 1.39 -8.54
C GLY A 2 -9.99 1.09 -7.77
N TYR A 3 -9.83 0.54 -6.57
CA TYR A 3 -10.92 0.09 -5.71
C TYR A 3 -10.81 0.74 -4.33
N SER A 4 -11.94 0.86 -3.67
CA SER A 4 -11.99 1.14 -2.24
C SER A 4 -12.90 0.17 -1.51
N TYR A 5 -12.48 -0.22 -0.32
CA TYR A 5 -13.17 -1.18 0.53
C TYR A 5 -13.42 -0.56 1.89
N SER A 6 -14.69 -0.52 2.31
CA SER A 6 -15.08 -0.12 3.66
C SER A 6 -15.10 -1.34 4.56
N PHE A 7 -14.43 -1.25 5.71
CA PHE A 7 -14.50 -2.23 6.78
C PHE A 7 -15.06 -1.61 8.06
N SER A 8 -15.95 -2.33 8.74
CA SER A 8 -16.48 -1.96 10.06
C SER A 8 -16.31 -3.07 11.08
N CYS A 9 -16.14 -2.68 12.34
CA CYS A 9 -16.08 -3.57 13.49
C CYS A 9 -17.36 -3.50 14.31
N SER A 10 -18.17 -4.55 14.28
CA SER A 10 -19.44 -4.58 15.03
C SER A 10 -19.26 -4.62 16.56
N LYS A 11 -18.04 -4.83 17.08
CA LYS A 11 -17.76 -4.82 18.54
C LYS A 11 -17.47 -3.41 19.08
N CYS A 12 -16.74 -2.58 18.33
CA CYS A 12 -16.26 -1.29 18.84
C CYS A 12 -16.55 -0.09 17.93
N GLY A 13 -17.32 -0.29 16.85
CA GLY A 13 -17.71 0.76 15.90
C GLY A 13 -16.56 1.32 15.07
N TYR A 14 -15.36 0.71 15.10
CA TYR A 14 -14.23 1.18 14.31
C TYR A 14 -14.45 0.94 12.82
N ASN A 15 -14.31 1.99 12.03
CA ASN A 15 -14.40 1.95 10.56
C ASN A 15 -13.04 2.25 9.93
N GLN A 16 -12.75 1.60 8.81
CA GLN A 16 -11.53 1.81 8.03
C GLN A 16 -11.84 1.71 6.55
N GLN A 17 -11.41 2.72 5.79
CA GLN A 17 -11.38 2.66 4.34
C GLN A 17 -10.02 2.17 3.88
N LEU A 18 -9.99 1.18 3.00
CA LEU A 18 -8.78 0.67 2.34
C LEU A 18 -8.85 0.95 0.84
N TYR A 19 -7.69 1.17 0.23
CA TYR A 19 -7.57 1.43 -1.20
C TYR A 19 -6.66 0.40 -1.87
N GLU A 20 -6.99 0.05 -3.09
CA GLU A 20 -6.20 -0.87 -3.92
C GLU A 20 -6.16 -0.35 -5.36
N GLY A 21 -5.03 -0.58 -6.02
CA GLY A 21 -4.77 -0.12 -7.37
C GLY A 21 -4.17 1.27 -7.43
N TRP A 22 -4.22 1.82 -8.64
CA TRP A 22 -3.44 2.99 -9.04
C TRP A 22 -4.20 4.25 -8.69
N ARG A 23 -4.11 4.67 -7.43
CA ARG A 23 -5.02 5.68 -6.85
C ARG A 23 -5.10 6.99 -7.64
N PHE A 24 -3.97 7.43 -8.20
CA PHE A 24 -3.82 8.76 -8.81
C PHE A 24 -2.78 8.79 -9.94
N MET A 25 -2.33 7.63 -10.43
CA MET A 25 -1.10 7.52 -11.21
C MET A 25 -1.32 6.48 -12.31
N ASP A 26 -1.63 6.96 -13.50
CA ASP A 26 -1.93 6.18 -14.70
C ASP A 26 -0.68 5.81 -15.52
N HIS A 27 0.50 6.30 -15.12
CA HIS A 27 1.75 6.09 -15.83
C HIS A 27 2.97 6.03 -14.89
N ASP A 28 4.09 5.57 -15.43
CA ASP A 28 5.37 5.53 -14.74
C ASP A 28 5.92 6.94 -14.53
N HIS A 29 6.43 7.23 -13.35
CA HIS A 29 6.97 8.56 -13.02
C HIS A 29 8.47 8.62 -13.13
N THR A 30 8.98 9.75 -13.60
CA THR A 30 10.37 10.11 -13.39
C THR A 30 10.65 10.35 -11.89
N VAL A 31 11.93 10.28 -11.51
CA VAL A 31 12.37 10.64 -10.15
C VAL A 31 11.89 12.03 -9.74
N ARG A 32 11.95 13.01 -10.65
CA ARG A 32 11.57 14.39 -10.36
C ARG A 32 10.08 14.52 -10.09
N GLU A 33 9.23 13.91 -10.90
CA GLU A 33 7.77 13.92 -10.71
C GLU A 33 7.41 13.25 -9.39
N CYS A 34 8.01 12.08 -9.12
CA CYS A 34 7.70 11.33 -7.91
C CYS A 34 8.05 12.11 -6.63
N LEU A 35 9.22 12.74 -6.59
CA LEU A 35 9.71 13.46 -5.41
C LEU A 35 9.03 14.83 -5.18
N LYS A 36 8.45 15.43 -6.23
CA LYS A 36 7.76 16.73 -6.15
C LYS A 36 6.25 16.62 -6.07
N SER A 37 5.67 15.47 -6.37
CA SER A 37 4.22 15.30 -6.38
C SER A 37 3.64 15.38 -4.96
N PRO A 38 2.65 16.26 -4.71
CA PRO A 38 1.96 16.33 -3.42
C PRO A 38 1.01 15.12 -3.20
N LEU A 39 0.69 14.39 -4.27
CA LEU A 39 -0.21 13.24 -4.22
C LEU A 39 0.52 11.96 -3.75
N ILE A 40 1.83 11.88 -3.99
CA ILE A 40 2.65 10.71 -3.63
C ILE A 40 3.22 10.91 -2.23
N LYS A 41 2.55 10.36 -1.24
CA LYS A 41 2.99 10.39 0.16
C LYS A 41 4.07 9.34 0.41
N LEU A 42 5.29 9.63 -0.03
CA LEU A 42 6.45 8.78 0.19
C LEU A 42 6.86 8.74 1.67
N HIS A 43 7.16 7.55 2.17
CA HIS A 43 7.86 7.42 3.44
C HIS A 43 9.29 7.98 3.32
N HIS A 44 9.83 8.60 4.37
CA HIS A 44 11.14 9.26 4.33
C HIS A 44 12.28 8.32 3.89
N MET A 45 12.25 7.05 4.29
CA MET A 45 13.23 6.04 3.85
C MET A 45 13.13 5.73 2.36
N THR A 46 11.91 5.64 1.82
CA THR A 46 11.68 5.44 0.39
C THR A 46 12.20 6.63 -0.41
N ARG A 47 11.91 7.85 0.07
CA ARG A 47 12.43 9.09 -0.52
C ARG A 47 13.95 9.10 -0.56
N LYS A 48 14.60 8.78 0.55
CA LYS A 48 16.07 8.68 0.63
C LYS A 48 16.61 7.65 -0.35
N LYS A 49 15.97 6.48 -0.44
CA LYS A 49 16.41 5.39 -1.34
C LYS A 49 16.31 5.77 -2.81
N ILE A 50 15.25 6.45 -3.22
CA ILE A 50 15.09 6.97 -4.59
C ILE A 50 16.23 7.94 -4.93
N ILE A 51 16.52 8.89 -4.01
CA ILE A 51 17.60 9.88 -4.19
C ILE A 51 18.97 9.19 -4.27
N GLU A 52 19.21 8.14 -3.48
CA GLU A 52 20.44 7.36 -3.57
C GLU A 52 20.57 6.65 -4.92
N LEU A 53 19.50 5.99 -5.37
CA LEU A 53 19.50 5.27 -6.65
C LEU A 53 19.68 6.23 -7.84
N SER A 54 19.12 7.44 -7.77
CA SER A 54 19.22 8.42 -8.86
C SER A 54 20.61 9.02 -9.03
N LYS A 55 21.53 8.80 -8.08
CA LYS A 55 22.93 9.23 -8.20
C LYS A 55 23.75 8.28 -9.07
N THR A 56 23.42 7.00 -9.06
CA THR A 56 24.23 5.94 -9.70
C THR A 56 23.59 5.39 -10.96
N ASN A 57 22.27 5.49 -11.11
CA ASN A 57 21.53 4.98 -12.26
C ASN A 57 20.96 6.14 -13.07
N LYS A 58 21.06 6.03 -14.40
CA LYS A 58 20.39 6.92 -15.35
C LYS A 58 19.00 6.35 -15.67
N ASN A 59 18.07 7.18 -16.12
CA ASN A 59 16.75 6.76 -16.63
C ASN A 59 15.91 5.94 -15.64
N LEU A 60 15.89 6.34 -14.36
CA LEU A 60 15.01 5.71 -13.39
C LEU A 60 13.54 6.06 -13.66
N HIS A 61 12.70 5.03 -13.67
CA HIS A 61 11.25 5.16 -13.68
C HIS A 61 10.65 4.51 -12.42
N ILE A 62 9.56 5.10 -11.94
CA ILE A 62 8.96 4.80 -10.65
C ILE A 62 7.50 4.44 -10.87
N LYS A 63 7.16 3.21 -10.51
CA LYS A 63 5.77 2.74 -10.44
C LYS A 63 5.29 2.85 -9.01
N THR A 64 4.05 3.32 -8.83
CA THR A 64 3.44 3.32 -7.51
C THR A 64 2.01 2.82 -7.55
N GLU A 65 1.61 2.12 -6.50
CA GLU A 65 0.31 1.49 -6.42
C GLU A 65 -0.08 1.29 -4.96
N TYR A 66 -1.35 1.47 -4.63
CA TYR A 66 -1.85 1.00 -3.34
C TYR A 66 -2.15 -0.49 -3.44
N ARG A 67 -1.57 -1.28 -2.54
CA ARG A 67 -1.90 -2.70 -2.41
C ARG A 67 -2.37 -3.01 -1.00
N ILE A 68 -3.23 -4.00 -0.85
CA ILE A 68 -3.71 -4.42 0.46
C ILE A 68 -2.78 -5.50 1.03
N PHE A 69 -2.35 -5.25 2.26
CA PHE A 69 -1.44 -6.13 2.97
C PHE A 69 -2.11 -6.68 4.23
N ARG A 70 -1.74 -7.91 4.59
CA ARG A 70 -2.16 -8.58 5.82
C ARG A 70 -0.94 -9.02 6.64
N CYS A 71 -1.02 -8.82 7.95
CA CYS A 71 -0.08 -9.41 8.89
C CYS A 71 -0.46 -10.87 9.17
N HIS A 72 0.46 -11.81 9.03
CA HIS A 72 0.16 -13.22 9.32
C HIS A 72 0.00 -13.51 10.82
N ASN A 73 0.70 -12.76 11.69
CA ASN A 73 0.60 -12.91 13.14
C ASN A 73 -0.66 -12.23 13.69
N CYS A 74 -0.86 -10.94 13.37
CA CYS A 74 -1.97 -10.18 13.92
C CYS A 74 -3.29 -10.34 13.15
N SER A 75 -3.25 -10.86 11.92
CA SER A 75 -4.41 -10.91 11.02
C SER A 75 -5.10 -9.57 10.76
N GLN A 76 -4.40 -8.46 11.02
CA GLN A 76 -4.83 -7.09 10.69
C GLN A 76 -4.48 -6.79 9.23
N ILE A 77 -5.30 -5.96 8.60
CA ILE A 77 -5.14 -5.54 7.21
C ILE A 77 -4.87 -4.03 7.12
N SER A 78 -4.14 -3.63 6.09
CA SER A 78 -3.87 -2.22 5.78
C SER A 78 -3.48 -2.07 4.32
N ASP A 79 -3.90 -1.00 3.69
CA ASP A 79 -3.37 -0.57 2.40
C ASP A 79 -2.01 0.12 2.58
N LYS A 80 -1.13 -0.08 1.61
CA LYS A 80 0.20 0.52 1.58
C LYS A 80 0.53 0.98 0.17
N LEU A 81 1.13 2.16 0.09
CA LEU A 81 1.69 2.68 -1.16
C LEU A 81 2.98 1.92 -1.48
N VAL A 82 2.88 0.94 -2.36
CA VAL A 82 4.02 0.25 -2.97
C VAL A 82 4.71 1.23 -3.91
N VAL A 83 6.03 1.29 -3.81
CA VAL A 83 6.88 2.10 -4.70
C VAL A 83 7.93 1.15 -5.26
N GLN A 84 7.90 0.99 -6.57
CA GLN A 84 8.86 0.20 -7.32
C GLN A 84 9.73 1.16 -8.13
N VAL A 85 11.05 1.02 -8.01
CA VAL A 85 12.04 1.84 -8.74
C VAL A 85 12.76 0.91 -9.68
N PHE A 86 12.79 1.30 -10.95
CA PHE A 86 13.38 0.52 -12.01
C PHE A 86 14.41 1.34 -12.79
N SER A 87 15.38 0.66 -13.37
CA SER A 87 16.25 1.19 -14.43
C SER A 87 16.03 0.34 -15.67
N ASP A 88 15.54 0.94 -16.74
CA ASP A 88 15.14 0.26 -17.99
C ASP A 88 14.05 -0.81 -17.77
N ASP A 89 14.40 -2.06 -17.46
CA ASP A 89 13.44 -3.11 -17.06
C ASP A 89 13.83 -3.80 -15.73
N GLN A 90 14.95 -3.40 -15.14
CA GLN A 90 15.45 -4.01 -13.92
C GLN A 90 14.84 -3.35 -12.68
N LEU A 91 14.13 -4.14 -11.86
CA LEU A 91 13.65 -3.70 -10.56
C LEU A 91 14.82 -3.52 -9.58
N LEU A 92 15.12 -2.27 -9.22
CA LEU A 92 16.20 -1.92 -8.28
C LEU A 92 15.70 -1.83 -6.84
N HIS A 93 14.44 -1.47 -6.63
CA HIS A 93 13.86 -1.35 -5.30
C HIS A 93 12.35 -1.57 -5.32
N GLU A 94 11.85 -2.25 -4.30
CA GLU A 94 10.44 -2.27 -3.94
C GLU A 94 10.29 -2.02 -2.44
N THR A 95 9.31 -1.20 -2.06
CA THR A 95 9.04 -0.93 -0.65
C THR A 95 8.55 -2.17 0.09
N LYS A 96 9.12 -2.39 1.28
CA LYS A 96 8.73 -3.48 2.18
C LYS A 96 8.07 -2.91 3.43
N PHE A 97 7.05 -3.58 3.93
CA PHE A 97 6.25 -3.11 5.06
C PHE A 97 6.29 -4.08 6.23
N ARG A 98 6.21 -3.52 7.44
CA ARG A 98 6.11 -4.27 8.70
C ARG A 98 4.80 -3.92 9.41
N CYS A 99 4.27 -4.88 10.14
CA CYS A 99 3.10 -4.69 10.97
C CYS A 99 3.41 -3.70 12.10
N ALA A 100 2.59 -2.66 12.27
CA ALA A 100 2.78 -1.68 13.34
C ALA A 100 2.67 -2.28 14.75
N THR A 101 1.97 -3.40 14.92
CA THR A 101 1.78 -4.06 16.22
C THR A 101 2.91 -5.04 16.55
N CYS A 102 3.24 -5.97 15.66
CA CYS A 102 4.20 -7.06 15.96
C CYS A 102 5.51 -6.98 15.15
N GLN A 103 5.70 -5.94 14.35
CA GLN A 103 6.90 -5.70 13.52
C GLN A 103 7.21 -6.78 12.47
N THR A 104 6.37 -7.80 12.36
CA THR A 104 6.53 -8.86 11.35
C THR A 104 6.25 -8.33 9.94
N GLY A 105 6.93 -8.90 8.95
CA GLY A 105 6.73 -8.53 7.54
C GLY A 105 5.27 -8.72 7.10
N LEU A 106 4.73 -7.73 6.42
CA LEU A 106 3.39 -7.83 5.83
C LEU A 106 3.44 -8.60 4.52
N LYS A 107 2.38 -9.37 4.23
CA LYS A 107 2.21 -10.07 2.96
C LYS A 107 1.09 -9.41 2.15
N HIS A 108 1.32 -9.23 0.85
CA HIS A 108 0.27 -8.82 -0.07
C HIS A 108 -0.87 -9.83 0.01
N THR A 109 -2.12 -9.37 0.05
CA THR A 109 -3.29 -10.24 0.17
C THR A 109 -4.34 -9.85 -0.84
N ASN A 110 -4.95 -10.85 -1.47
CA ASN A 110 -6.16 -10.64 -2.25
C ASN A 110 -7.34 -10.41 -1.29
N ILE A 111 -7.89 -9.21 -1.31
CA ILE A 111 -8.99 -8.77 -0.44
C ILE A 111 -10.31 -9.50 -0.73
N HIS A 112 -10.54 -9.99 -1.94
CA HIS A 112 -11.73 -10.75 -2.32
C HIS A 112 -11.70 -12.18 -1.73
N SER A 113 -10.51 -12.77 -1.56
CA SER A 113 -10.34 -14.08 -0.90
C SER A 113 -10.25 -14.02 0.63
N LEU A 114 -10.36 -12.82 1.22
CA LEU A 114 -10.12 -12.60 2.63
C LEU A 114 -11.26 -13.15 3.51
N LYS A 115 -11.04 -14.29 4.18
CA LYS A 115 -12.05 -14.91 5.07
C LYS A 115 -12.45 -14.06 6.27
N TYR A 116 -11.47 -13.41 6.92
CA TYR A 116 -11.69 -12.53 8.07
C TYR A 116 -10.52 -11.58 8.25
N ALA A 117 -10.74 -10.47 8.97
CA ALA A 117 -9.69 -9.60 9.48
C ALA A 117 -9.88 -9.37 10.99
N ILE A 118 -8.79 -9.04 11.67
CA ILE A 118 -8.81 -8.62 13.06
C ILE A 118 -8.88 -7.09 13.13
N CYS A 119 -9.81 -6.58 13.94
CA CYS A 119 -9.96 -5.15 14.18
C CYS A 119 -8.66 -4.56 14.75
N PRO A 120 -8.07 -3.52 14.14
CA PRO A 120 -6.84 -2.93 14.66
C PRO A 120 -7.05 -2.22 16.01
N LYS A 121 -8.28 -1.76 16.31
CA LYS A 121 -8.64 -1.05 17.55
C LYS A 121 -8.90 -1.99 18.74
N CYS A 122 -9.84 -2.93 18.62
CA CYS A 122 -10.26 -3.80 19.75
C CYS A 122 -9.79 -5.26 19.66
N LYS A 123 -9.01 -5.60 18.62
CA LYS A 123 -8.46 -6.95 18.37
C LYS A 123 -9.50 -8.07 18.20
N SER A 124 -10.78 -7.74 18.07
CA SER A 124 -11.82 -8.73 17.79
C SER A 124 -11.83 -9.17 16.32
N ASN A 125 -12.37 -10.35 16.07
CA ASN A 125 -12.62 -10.89 14.72
C ASN A 125 -13.93 -10.38 14.10
N LYS A 126 -14.58 -9.39 14.70
CA LYS A 126 -15.84 -8.79 14.23
C LYS A 126 -15.63 -7.66 13.21
N PHE A 127 -14.45 -7.62 12.58
CA PHE A 127 -14.10 -6.67 11.55
C PHE A 127 -14.39 -7.28 10.17
N ARG A 128 -15.29 -6.65 9.42
CA ARG A 128 -15.85 -7.19 8.17
C ARG A 128 -15.90 -6.12 7.09
N LYS A 129 -15.74 -6.57 5.83
CA LYS A 129 -15.98 -5.73 4.65
C LYS A 129 -17.47 -5.45 4.55
N GLU A 130 -17.84 -4.19 4.46
CA GLU A 130 -19.24 -3.76 4.30
C GLU A 130 -19.54 -3.38 2.86
N LYS A 131 -18.61 -2.67 2.22
CA LYS A 131 -18.83 -2.09 0.89
C LYS A 131 -17.57 -2.14 0.07
N GLU A 132 -17.77 -2.28 -1.24
CA GLU A 132 -16.75 -2.19 -2.27
C GLU A 132 -17.21 -1.16 -3.30
N LEU A 133 -16.28 -0.32 -3.74
CA LEU A 133 -16.53 0.71 -4.74
C LEU A 133 -15.40 0.69 -5.76
N VAL A 134 -15.76 0.63 -7.04
CA VAL A 134 -14.85 0.93 -8.14
C VAL A 134 -14.69 2.44 -8.19
N LEU A 135 -13.45 2.91 -8.17
CA LEU A 135 -13.15 4.34 -8.19
C LEU A 135 -12.88 4.84 -9.62
N TRP A 136 -12.13 4.08 -10.41
CA TRP A 136 -11.89 4.31 -11.85
C TRP A 136 -11.39 3.01 -12.49
N ASN A 137 -11.56 2.92 -13.81
CA ASN A 137 -11.07 1.80 -14.62
C ASN A 137 -9.72 2.13 -15.21
#